data_AF-A0A817NCZ8-F1
#
_entry.id   AF-A0A817NCZ8-F1
#
_cell.length_a   1.000
_cell.length_b   1.000
_cell.length_c   1.000
_cell.angle_alpha   90.00
_cell.angle_beta   90.00
_cell.angle_gamma   90.00
#
_symmetry.space_group_name_H-M   'P 1'
#
loop_
_entity.id
_entity.type
_entity.pdbx_description
1 polymer ?
#
loop_
_entity_poly.entity_id
_entity_poly.type
_entity_poly.pdbx_seq_one_letter_code
_entity_poly.pdbx_strand_id
1 'polypeptide(L)'
;MAHLSDREVFKKTIYAEARGECLEGQQWVAWVIKNRTRMSRSYWGGNSIKNVCLQAGQFECWNGRSDIEIHEPQAYEEISRWADEIFDADSSQDPTGGADHYNNPDKEGYPSWTQNCERVRKIGNHQFYKGR
;
A
#
# COMPACT_ATOMS: atom_id res chain seq x y z
N MET A 1 -16.83 -0.56 -19.81
CA MET A 1 -15.95 -1.23 -18.84
C MET A 1 -16.23 -0.64 -17.49
N ALA A 2 -16.62 -1.45 -16.49
CA ALA A 2 -16.82 -0.94 -15.14
C ALA A 2 -15.45 -0.47 -14.62
N HIS A 3 -15.29 0.84 -14.42
CA HIS A 3 -14.08 1.39 -13.84
C HIS A 3 -14.12 1.13 -12.33
N LEU A 4 -13.11 0.43 -11.80
CA LEU A 4 -12.97 0.19 -10.36
C LEU A 4 -13.04 1.51 -9.58
N SER A 5 -13.78 1.51 -8.47
CA SER A 5 -13.81 2.58 -7.48
C SER A 5 -12.49 2.69 -6.72
N ASP A 6 -12.27 3.82 -6.04
CA ASP A 6 -11.10 4.00 -5.16
C ASP A 6 -11.00 2.91 -4.09
N ARG A 7 -12.14 2.46 -3.53
CA ARG A 7 -12.17 1.38 -2.54
C ARG A 7 -11.78 0.03 -3.13
N GLU A 8 -12.24 -0.29 -4.33
CA GLU A 8 -11.86 -1.54 -5.00
C GLU A 8 -10.37 -1.55 -5.34
N VAL A 9 -9.84 -0.44 -5.85
CA VAL A 9 -8.41 -0.29 -6.14
C VAL A 9 -7.60 -0.39 -4.84
N PHE A 10 -8.04 0.23 -3.74
CA PHE A 10 -7.40 0.14 -2.44
C PHE A 10 -7.27 -1.31 -1.96
N LYS A 11 -8.39 -2.04 -1.91
CA LYS A 11 -8.44 -3.44 -1.47
C LYS A 11 -7.61 -4.36 -2.36
N LYS A 12 -7.72 -4.20 -3.68
CA LYS A 12 -6.96 -5.00 -4.65
C LYS A 12 -5.45 -4.74 -4.56
N THR A 13 -5.05 -3.50 -4.29
CA THR A 13 -3.64 -3.15 -4.07
C THR A 13 -3.11 -3.83 -2.80
N ILE A 14 -3.82 -3.71 -1.67
CA ILE A 14 -3.43 -4.36 -0.41
C ILE A 14 -3.33 -5.88 -0.59
N TYR A 15 -4.28 -6.50 -1.30
CA TYR A 15 -4.25 -7.93 -1.60
C TYR A 15 -3.03 -8.33 -2.46
N ALA A 16 -2.72 -7.57 -3.50
CA ALA A 16 -1.59 -7.86 -4.37
C ALA A 16 -0.26 -7.77 -3.61
N GLU A 17 -0.11 -6.74 -2.78
CA GLU A 17 1.14 -6.42 -2.08
C GLU A 17 1.33 -7.20 -0.77
N ALA A 18 0.26 -7.54 -0.06
CA ALA A 18 0.35 -7.94 1.34
C ALA A 18 -0.52 -9.15 1.75
N ARG A 19 -1.24 -9.84 0.85
CA ARG A 19 -2.09 -10.98 1.25
C ARG A 19 -1.37 -12.09 2.03
N GLY A 20 -0.06 -12.25 1.81
CA GLY A 20 0.79 -13.22 2.52
C GLY A 20 1.36 -12.71 3.86
N GLU A 21 1.10 -11.45 4.22
CA GLU A 21 1.58 -10.83 5.45
C GLU A 21 0.56 -11.00 6.59
N CYS A 22 1.03 -10.84 7.83
CA CYS A 22 0.12 -10.75 8.98
C CYS A 22 -0.79 -9.51 8.89
N LEU A 23 -1.90 -9.50 9.64
CA LEU A 23 -2.87 -8.41 9.64
C LEU A 23 -2.21 -7.04 9.86
N GLU A 24 -1.28 -6.93 10.82
CA GLU A 24 -0.55 -5.68 11.08
C GLU A 24 0.22 -5.22 9.83
N GLY A 25 0.92 -6.12 9.14
CA GLY A 25 1.65 -5.80 7.91
C GLY A 25 0.75 -5.34 6.77
N GLN A 26 -0.40 -5.98 6.60
CA GLN A 26 -1.41 -5.57 5.61
C GLN A 26 -1.96 -4.16 5.90
N GLN A 27 -2.29 -3.89 7.16
CA GLN A 27 -2.77 -2.57 7.60
C GLN A 27 -1.70 -1.49 7.42
N TRP A 28 -0.42 -1.79 7.65
CA TRP A 28 0.66 -0.84 7.40
C TRP A 28 0.83 -0.50 5.91
N VAL A 29 0.65 -1.45 5.00
CA VAL A 29 0.59 -1.17 3.55
C VAL A 29 -0.60 -0.26 3.22
N ALA A 30 -1.76 -0.51 3.82
CA ALA A 30 -2.94 0.34 3.66
C ALA A 30 -2.67 1.80 4.11
N TRP A 31 -1.98 1.98 5.24
CA TRP A 31 -1.56 3.30 5.72
C TRP A 31 -0.50 3.96 4.85
N VAL A 32 0.44 3.21 4.26
CA VAL A 32 1.40 3.75 3.28
C VAL A 32 0.67 4.36 2.09
N ILE A 33 -0.33 3.67 1.53
CA ILE A 33 -1.14 4.21 0.43
C ILE A 33 -1.80 5.52 0.85
N LYS A 34 -2.45 5.57 2.02
CA LYS A 34 -3.08 6.79 2.53
C LYS A 34 -2.09 7.92 2.79
N ASN A 35 -0.91 7.60 3.33
CA ASN A 35 0.14 8.58 3.59
C ASN A 35 0.64 9.21 2.29
N ARG A 36 0.87 8.40 1.24
CA ARG A 36 1.21 8.90 -0.10
C ARG A 36 0.12 9.81 -0.67
N THR A 37 -1.15 9.40 -0.57
CA THR A 37 -2.31 10.20 -1.01
C THR A 37 -2.38 11.54 -0.29
N ARG A 38 -2.19 11.57 1.04
CA ARG A 38 -2.19 12.80 1.83
C ARG A 38 -1.04 13.73 1.46
N MET A 39 0.15 13.18 1.20
CA MET A 39 1.31 13.98 0.80
C MET A 39 1.15 14.59 -0.60
N SER A 40 0.24 14.06 -1.43
CA SER A 40 -0.15 14.61 -2.73
C SER A 40 1.03 14.92 -3.67
N ARG A 41 2.09 14.11 -3.61
CA ARG A 41 3.26 14.29 -4.48
C ARG A 41 2.92 13.82 -5.88
N SER A 42 3.28 14.61 -6.90
CA SER A 42 2.94 14.33 -8.30
C SER A 42 3.50 12.98 -8.78
N TYR A 43 4.72 12.63 -8.36
CA TYR A 43 5.34 11.35 -8.73
C TYR A 43 4.67 10.13 -8.09
N TRP A 44 3.86 10.33 -7.05
CA TRP A 44 2.99 9.31 -6.46
C TRP A 44 1.58 9.34 -7.03
N GLY A 45 1.25 10.17 -8.03
CA GLY A 45 -0.11 10.23 -8.59
C GLY A 45 -1.05 11.23 -7.92
N GLY A 46 -0.57 11.99 -6.92
CA GLY A 46 -1.34 13.09 -6.31
C GLY A 46 -2.26 12.65 -5.17
N ASN A 47 -3.49 13.20 -5.12
CA ASN A 47 -4.33 13.23 -3.93
C ASN A 47 -5.53 12.29 -3.93
N SER A 48 -5.56 11.26 -4.80
CA SER A 48 -6.56 10.18 -4.72
C SER A 48 -5.90 8.83 -4.52
N ILE A 49 -6.61 7.93 -3.83
CA ILE A 49 -6.12 6.57 -3.58
C ILE A 49 -5.94 5.84 -4.90
N LYS A 50 -6.91 5.98 -5.80
CA LYS A 50 -6.83 5.35 -7.12
C LYS A 50 -5.64 5.85 -7.94
N ASN A 51 -5.37 7.16 -7.96
CA ASN A 51 -4.22 7.66 -8.70
C ASN A 51 -2.92 7.18 -8.06
N VAL A 52 -2.84 7.11 -6.73
CA VAL A 52 -1.67 6.59 -6.03
C VAL A 52 -1.38 5.14 -6.36
N CYS A 53 -2.41 4.29 -6.33
CA CYS A 53 -2.26 2.88 -6.64
C CYS A 53 -1.94 2.63 -8.12
N LEU A 54 -2.58 3.37 -9.03
CA LEU A 54 -2.44 3.18 -10.48
C LEU A 54 -1.27 3.95 -11.10
N GLN A 55 -0.60 4.81 -10.33
CA GLN A 55 0.58 5.53 -10.82
C GLN A 55 1.67 4.54 -11.20
N ALA A 56 2.15 4.66 -12.44
CA ALA A 56 3.15 3.75 -13.00
C ALA A 56 4.38 3.62 -12.09
N GLY A 57 4.75 2.37 -11.79
CA GLY A 57 5.90 2.04 -10.94
C GLY A 57 5.67 2.21 -9.42
N GLN A 58 4.48 2.60 -8.96
CA GLN A 58 4.19 2.64 -7.52
C GLN A 58 3.78 1.28 -6.95
N PHE A 59 3.03 0.51 -7.74
CA PHE A 59 2.56 -0.82 -7.42
C PHE A 59 2.59 -1.65 -8.69
N GLU A 60 3.55 -2.58 -8.79
CA GLU A 60 3.83 -3.31 -10.03
C GLU A 60 2.64 -4.15 -10.52
N CYS A 61 1.77 -4.56 -9.60
CA CYS A 61 0.56 -5.33 -9.91
C CYS A 61 -0.37 -4.63 -10.91
N TRP A 62 -0.35 -3.29 -10.99
CA TRP A 62 -1.19 -2.50 -11.91
C TRP A 62 -0.53 -2.21 -13.26
N ASN A 63 0.77 -2.47 -13.43
CA ASN A 63 1.48 -2.14 -14.66
C ASN A 63 0.89 -2.89 -15.86
N GLY A 64 0.28 -2.16 -16.79
CA GLY A 64 -0.35 -2.72 -17.98
C GLY A 64 -1.68 -3.45 -17.73
N ARG A 65 -2.28 -3.28 -16.54
CA ARG A 65 -3.54 -3.95 -16.16
C ARG A 65 -4.60 -2.92 -15.73
N SER A 66 -5.86 -3.24 -16.05
CA SER A 66 -7.03 -2.45 -15.60
C SER A 66 -7.75 -3.08 -14.40
N ASP A 67 -7.41 -4.31 -14.05
CA ASP A 67 -7.94 -5.04 -12.89
C ASP A 67 -6.91 -6.06 -12.36
N ILE A 68 -7.08 -6.45 -11.09
CA ILE A 68 -6.32 -7.50 -10.40
C ILE A 68 -7.22 -8.72 -10.20
N GLU A 69 -6.82 -9.85 -10.77
CA GLU A 69 -7.50 -11.12 -10.57
C GLU A 69 -7.26 -11.64 -9.13
N ILE A 70 -8.34 -12.06 -8.47
CA ILE A 70 -8.30 -12.58 -7.10
C ILE A 70 -8.24 -14.11 -7.15
N HIS A 71 -7.05 -14.66 -6.92
CA HIS A 71 -6.82 -16.11 -6.89
C HIS A 71 -7.05 -16.72 -5.50
N GLU A 72 -7.06 -15.92 -4.44
CA GLU A 72 -7.29 -16.34 -3.05
C GLU A 72 -8.48 -15.55 -2.46
N PRO A 73 -9.73 -15.96 -2.75
CA PRO A 73 -10.92 -15.20 -2.38
C PRO A 73 -11.06 -14.97 -0.88
N GLN A 74 -10.65 -15.94 -0.05
CA GLN A 74 -10.72 -15.83 1.41
C GLN A 74 -9.81 -14.71 1.94
N ALA A 75 -8.57 -14.63 1.46
CA ALA A 75 -7.64 -13.56 1.86
C ALA A 75 -8.15 -12.18 1.40
N TYR A 76 -8.72 -12.10 0.21
CA TYR A 76 -9.34 -10.85 -0.27
C TYR A 76 -10.56 -10.45 0.55
N GLU A 77 -11.39 -11.41 0.97
CA GLU A 77 -12.53 -11.17 1.84
C GLU A 77 -12.09 -10.66 3.22
N GLU A 78 -11.08 -11.29 3.82
CA GLU A 78 -10.50 -10.84 5.10
C GLU A 78 -9.97 -9.41 5.02
N ILE A 79 -9.20 -9.09 3.97
CA ILE A 79 -8.76 -7.71 3.70
C ILE A 79 -9.96 -6.77 3.55
N SER A 80 -10.98 -7.19 2.81
CA SER A 80 -12.15 -6.36 2.55
C SER A 80 -12.96 -6.03 3.80
N ARG A 81 -12.92 -6.88 4.85
CA ARG A 81 -13.64 -6.67 6.11
C ARG A 81 -13.10 -5.49 6.91
N TRP A 82 -11.79 -5.22 6.88
CA TRP A 82 -11.17 -4.14 7.66
C TRP A 82 -10.68 -2.97 6.79
N ALA A 83 -10.44 -3.17 5.49
CA ALA A 83 -9.84 -2.14 4.65
C ALA A 83 -10.70 -0.87 4.53
N ASP A 84 -12.04 -1.00 4.56
CA ASP A 84 -12.91 0.18 4.52
C ASP A 84 -12.75 1.05 5.78
N GLU A 85 -12.53 0.45 6.95
CA GLU A 85 -12.29 1.20 8.19
C GLU A 85 -11.01 2.04 8.08
N ILE A 86 -9.93 1.47 7.53
CA ILE A 86 -8.70 2.24 7.30
C ILE A 86 -8.91 3.26 6.19
N PHE A 87 -9.63 2.93 5.12
CA PHE A 87 -9.93 3.88 4.05
C PHE A 87 -10.57 5.17 4.61
N ASP A 88 -11.54 5.02 5.50
CA ASP A 88 -12.31 6.11 6.10
C ASP A 88 -11.64 6.75 7.34
N ALA A 89 -10.63 6.11 7.93
CA ALA A 89 -9.97 6.60 9.13
C ALA A 89 -9.31 7.98 8.93
N ASP A 90 -9.19 8.77 10.00
CA ASP A 90 -8.41 10.00 9.97
C ASP A 90 -6.90 9.72 10.10
N SER A 91 -6.07 10.64 9.59
CA SER A 91 -4.61 10.59 9.74
C SER A 91 -4.10 10.46 11.17
N SER A 92 -4.84 10.95 12.17
CA SER A 92 -4.53 10.81 13.60
C SER A 92 -4.54 9.35 14.09
N GLN A 93 -5.13 8.43 13.32
CA GLN A 93 -5.17 7.01 13.63
C GLN A 93 -4.03 6.22 12.98
N ASP A 94 -3.12 6.87 12.25
CA ASP A 94 -1.99 6.22 11.58
C ASP A 94 -0.98 5.67 12.61
N PRO A 95 -0.86 4.33 12.76
CA PRO A 95 0.07 3.73 13.70
C PRO A 95 1.51 3.70 13.19
N THR A 96 1.74 4.05 11.91
CA THR A 96 3.04 3.91 11.24
C THR A 96 3.98 5.09 11.49
N GLY A 97 3.50 6.17 12.11
CA GLY A 97 4.27 7.41 12.27
C GLY A 97 4.51 8.16 10.95
N GLY A 98 3.68 7.90 9.93
CA GLY A 98 3.79 8.50 8.60
C GLY A 98 4.68 7.71 7.63
N ALA A 99 4.75 6.39 7.76
CA ALA A 99 5.49 5.55 6.80
C ALA A 99 4.89 5.70 5.39
N ASP A 100 5.76 5.82 4.40
CA ASP A 100 5.42 6.12 3.00
C ASP A 100 6.18 5.21 2.00
N HIS A 101 7.10 4.38 2.49
CA HIS A 101 7.79 3.36 1.70
C HIS A 101 7.84 2.04 2.46
N TYR A 102 7.96 0.95 1.72
CA TYR A 102 8.30 -0.35 2.23
C TYR A 102 9.01 -1.17 1.14
N ASN A 103 9.71 -2.21 1.55
CA ASN A 103 10.37 -3.14 0.65
C ASN A 103 10.45 -4.53 1.30
N ASN A 104 10.66 -5.57 0.49
CA ASN A 104 10.95 -6.91 1.00
C ASN A 104 12.47 -7.12 1.00
N PRO A 105 13.18 -6.93 2.13
CA PRO A 105 14.63 -7.01 2.14
C PRO A 105 15.16 -8.42 1.85
N ASP A 106 14.36 -9.45 2.04
CA ASP A 106 14.75 -10.83 1.78
C ASP A 106 14.71 -11.16 0.27
N LYS A 107 13.93 -10.39 -0.52
CA LYS A 107 13.87 -10.49 -1.99
C LYS A 107 14.71 -9.43 -2.71
N GLU A 108 14.72 -8.21 -2.20
CA GLU A 108 15.23 -7.02 -2.89
C GLU A 108 16.51 -6.47 -2.24
N GLY A 109 16.89 -6.97 -1.06
CA GLY A 109 17.94 -6.37 -0.25
C GLY A 109 17.55 -4.98 0.26
N TYR A 110 18.53 -4.07 0.34
CA TYR A 110 18.30 -2.67 0.70
C TYR A 110 18.67 -1.77 -0.48
N PRO A 111 17.72 -1.48 -1.39
CA PRO A 111 17.96 -0.59 -2.52
C PRO A 111 18.49 0.77 -2.07
N SER A 112 19.20 1.48 -2.96
CA SER A 112 19.85 2.76 -2.64
C SER A 112 18.91 3.82 -2.07
N TRP A 113 17.64 3.84 -2.50
CA TRP A 113 16.64 4.78 -1.99
C TRP A 113 16.40 4.61 -0.48
N THR A 114 16.57 3.40 0.07
CA THR A 114 16.39 3.13 1.51
C THR A 114 17.40 3.88 2.39
N GLN A 115 18.54 4.30 1.83
CA GLN A 115 19.57 5.04 2.55
C GLN A 115 19.15 6.48 2.89
N ASN A 116 18.19 7.02 2.14
CA ASN A 116 17.67 8.37 2.34
C ASN A 116 16.39 8.39 3.18
N CYS A 117 15.95 7.23 3.69
CA CYS A 117 14.75 7.09 4.50
C CYS A 117 15.10 6.70 5.95
N GLU A 118 14.24 7.06 6.87
CA GLU A 118 14.24 6.52 8.23
C GLU A 118 13.65 5.09 8.21
N ARG A 119 14.34 4.12 8.82
CA ARG A 119 13.80 2.76 9.01
C ARG A 119 12.81 2.79 10.18
N VAL A 120 11.53 2.55 9.89
CA VAL A 120 10.47 2.61 10.91
C VAL A 120 10.36 1.27 11.63
N ARG A 121 9.99 0.20 10.93
CA ARG A 121 9.78 -1.13 11.53
C ARG A 121 9.79 -2.24 10.48
N LYS A 122 10.32 -3.43 10.83
CA LYS A 122 10.09 -4.67 10.05
C LYS A 122 8.87 -5.39 10.61
N ILE A 123 7.91 -5.71 9.76
CA ILE A 123 6.69 -6.47 10.09
C ILE A 123 6.52 -7.52 9.00
N GLY A 124 6.51 -8.79 9.40
CA GLY A 124 6.57 -9.91 8.47
C GLY A 124 7.77 -9.78 7.53
N ASN A 125 7.52 -9.86 6.22
CA ASN A 125 8.53 -9.74 5.18
C ASN A 125 8.79 -8.29 4.76
N HIS A 126 8.04 -7.31 5.25
CA HIS A 126 8.20 -5.90 4.87
C HIS A 126 9.03 -5.12 5.90
N GLN A 127 10.04 -4.40 5.41
CA GLN A 127 10.65 -3.29 6.13
C GLN A 127 9.96 -2.00 5.69
N PHE A 128 9.36 -1.28 6.65
CA PHE A 128 8.73 0.02 6.42
C PHE A 128 9.70 1.17 6.70
N TYR A 129 9.51 2.26 5.96
CA TYR A 129 10.33 3.46 6.04
C TYR A 129 9.49 4.73 5.96
N LYS A 130 10.09 5.82 6.41
CA LYS A 130 9.60 7.18 6.25
C LYS A 130 10.60 8.01 5.46
N GLY A 131 10.16 8.61 4.36
CA GLY A 131 10.93 9.59 3.60
C GLY A 131 11.23 10.83 4.45
N ARG A 132 12.41 11.40 4.25
CA ARG A 132 12.77 12.71 4.84
C ARG A 132 12.03 13.86 4.17
#